data_AF-A0A3M0WKN4-F1
#
_entry.id   AF-A0A3M0WKN4-F1
#
_cell.length_a   1.000
_cell.length_b   1.000
_cell.length_c   1.000
_cell.angle_alpha   90.00
_cell.angle_beta   90.00
_cell.angle_gamma   90.00
#
_symmetry.space_group_name_H-M   'P 1'
#
loop_
_entity.id
_entity.type
_entity.pdbx_description
1 polymer ?
#
loop_
_entity_poly.entity_id
_entity_poly.type
_entity_poly.pdbx_seq_one_letter_code
_entity_poly.pdbx_strand_id
1 'polypeptide(L)'
;MLFSNWRSYFIGSGNGWAYRLDALADYWLLYRDHMAAWHAAFPGAIYDLNYEDLVNDPEAETRRLFAHLGLEWTPEVLAFHRVERVVRTASVAQVRQPLYRSSIGGWRRYARHMAPVIERLAAAGALEEWQAAERG
;
A
#
# COMPACT_ATOMS: atom_id res chain seq x y z
N MET A 1 -3.91 -3.54 -1.21
CA MET A 1 -4.16 -2.24 -1.92
C MET A 1 -5.17 -2.30 -3.06
N LEU A 2 -5.16 -3.33 -3.91
CA LEU A 2 -5.98 -3.42 -5.13
C LEU A 2 -7.50 -3.31 -4.89
N PHE A 3 -7.99 -3.94 -3.82
CA PHE A 3 -9.39 -3.89 -3.42
C PHE A 3 -9.86 -2.48 -2.99
N SER A 4 -8.99 -1.68 -2.37
CA SER A 4 -9.32 -0.31 -1.94
C SER A 4 -9.54 0.64 -3.13
N ASN A 5 -8.81 0.43 -4.23
CA ASN A 5 -9.01 1.18 -5.48
C ASN A 5 -10.31 0.75 -6.19
N TRP A 6 -10.61 -0.55 -6.21
CA TRP A 6 -11.84 -1.07 -6.81
C TRP A 6 -13.12 -0.64 -6.08
N ARG A 7 -13.08 -0.55 -4.74
CA ARG A 7 -14.23 -0.17 -3.90
C ARG A 7 -14.52 1.34 -3.90
N SER A 8 -13.55 2.16 -4.30
CA SER A 8 -13.67 3.63 -4.28
C SER A 8 -14.36 4.14 -5.54
N TYR A 9 -15.49 4.83 -5.39
CA TYR A 9 -16.19 5.47 -6.51
C TYR A 9 -15.56 6.83 -6.82
N PHE A 10 -14.83 6.92 -7.92
CA PHE A 10 -14.23 8.17 -8.39
C PHE A 10 -15.19 8.89 -9.36
N ILE A 11 -15.63 10.11 -9.01
CA ILE A 11 -16.70 10.88 -9.69
C ILE A 11 -16.24 11.50 -11.05
N GLY A 12 -15.00 11.26 -11.50
CA GLY A 12 -14.46 11.82 -12.74
C GLY A 12 -14.31 10.81 -13.88
N SER A 13 -14.57 11.25 -15.13
CA SER A 13 -14.52 10.46 -16.36
C SER A 13 -13.12 9.92 -16.77
N GLY A 14 -12.09 10.13 -15.94
CA GLY A 14 -10.70 9.66 -16.17
C GLY A 14 -10.30 8.37 -15.44
N ASN A 15 -11.17 7.81 -14.59
CA ASN A 15 -10.81 6.69 -13.69
C ASN A 15 -11.41 5.33 -14.10
N GLY A 16 -11.75 5.14 -15.39
CA GLY A 16 -12.36 3.89 -15.89
C GLY A 16 -11.53 2.62 -15.66
N TRP A 17 -10.20 2.76 -15.47
CA TRP A 17 -9.28 1.67 -15.15
C TRP A 17 -9.55 1.03 -13.78
N ALA A 18 -10.04 1.80 -12.80
CA ALA A 18 -10.30 1.31 -11.43
C ALA A 18 -11.42 0.25 -11.36
N TYR A 19 -12.22 0.13 -12.43
CA TYR A 19 -13.35 -0.80 -12.53
C TYR A 19 -13.09 -1.98 -13.46
N ARG A 20 -11.91 -2.03 -14.12
CA ARG A 20 -11.47 -3.17 -14.93
C ARG A 20 -10.43 -3.97 -14.16
N LEU A 21 -10.88 -5.08 -13.58
CA LEU A 21 -10.07 -5.97 -12.75
C LEU A 21 -8.78 -6.43 -13.46
N ASP A 22 -8.83 -6.71 -14.76
CA ASP A 22 -7.65 -7.10 -15.53
C ASP A 22 -6.60 -5.97 -15.64
N ALA A 23 -7.06 -4.73 -15.83
CA ALA A 23 -6.20 -3.55 -15.91
C ALA A 23 -5.56 -3.24 -14.54
N LEU A 24 -6.22 -3.63 -13.46
CA LEU A 24 -5.72 -3.47 -12.09
C LEU A 24 -4.54 -4.42 -11.82
N ALA A 25 -4.58 -5.64 -12.35
CA ALA A 25 -3.47 -6.59 -12.28
C ALA A 25 -2.28 -6.12 -13.14
N ASP A 26 -2.54 -5.64 -14.36
CA ASP A 26 -1.50 -5.07 -15.23
C ASP A 26 -0.83 -3.84 -14.58
N TYR A 27 -1.60 -3.00 -13.89
CA TYR A 27 -1.05 -1.85 -13.17
C TYR A 27 -0.15 -2.26 -12.00
N TRP A 28 -0.51 -3.32 -11.27
CA TRP A 28 0.33 -3.85 -10.20
C TRP A 28 1.64 -4.44 -10.74
N LEU A 29 1.58 -5.19 -11.85
CA LEU A 29 2.76 -5.73 -12.52
C LEU A 29 3.68 -4.61 -13.03
N LEU A 30 3.10 -3.56 -13.61
CA LEU A 30 3.85 -2.38 -14.04
C LEU A 30 4.54 -1.69 -12.86
N TYR A 31 3.83 -1.52 -11.74
CA TYR A 31 4.39 -0.98 -10.51
C TYR A 31 5.55 -1.83 -10.00
N ARG A 32 5.39 -3.15 -9.93
CA ARG A 32 6.44 -4.09 -9.51
C ARG A 32 7.69 -3.92 -10.36
N ASP A 33 7.54 -3.96 -11.69
CA ASP A 33 8.67 -3.88 -12.62
C ASP A 33 9.37 -2.52 -12.53
N HIS A 34 8.59 -1.44 -12.32
CA HIS A 34 9.16 -0.12 -12.04
C HIS A 34 9.96 -0.13 -10.75
N MET A 35 9.38 -0.56 -9.63
CA MET A 35 10.07 -0.57 -8.34
C MET A 35 11.36 -1.41 -8.40
N ALA A 36 11.35 -2.55 -9.09
CA ALA A 36 12.55 -3.34 -9.32
C ALA A 36 13.63 -2.54 -10.08
N ALA A 37 13.25 -1.81 -11.13
CA ALA A 37 14.17 -0.94 -11.87
C ALA A 37 14.70 0.22 -11.00
N TRP A 38 13.85 0.83 -10.16
CA TRP A 38 14.24 1.88 -9.23
C TRP A 38 15.24 1.39 -8.17
N HIS A 39 14.99 0.21 -7.58
CA HIS A 39 15.91 -0.42 -6.65
C HIS A 39 17.26 -0.76 -7.28
N ALA A 40 17.26 -1.23 -8.54
CA ALA A 40 18.49 -1.48 -9.29
C ALA A 40 19.26 -0.18 -9.60
N ALA A 41 18.55 0.89 -9.94
CA ALA A 41 19.15 2.19 -10.26
C ALA A 41 19.68 2.94 -9.02
N PHE A 42 19.04 2.75 -7.86
CA PHE A 42 19.39 3.44 -6.62
C PHE A 42 19.51 2.46 -5.42
N PRO A 43 20.53 1.59 -5.41
CA PRO A 43 20.69 0.59 -4.36
C PRO A 43 20.74 1.23 -2.98
N GLY A 44 19.86 0.78 -2.08
CA GLY A 44 19.79 1.25 -0.68
C GLY A 44 19.19 2.65 -0.49
N ALA A 45 18.76 3.35 -1.55
CA ALA A 45 18.12 4.65 -1.41
C ALA A 45 16.64 4.54 -1.04
N ILE A 46 15.98 3.47 -1.48
CA ILE A 46 14.53 3.28 -1.36
C ILE A 46 14.25 2.36 -0.17
N TYR A 47 13.35 2.80 0.72
CA TYR A 47 12.83 2.02 1.83
C TYR A 47 11.40 1.57 1.51
N ASP A 48 11.16 0.26 1.43
CA ASP A 48 9.82 -0.29 1.26
C ASP A 48 9.13 -0.42 2.62
N LEU A 49 8.14 0.44 2.86
CA LEU A 49 7.33 0.42 4.08
C LEU A 49 6.07 -0.41 3.85
N ASN A 50 6.00 -1.58 4.49
CA ASN A 50 4.79 -2.38 4.55
C ASN A 50 3.80 -1.73 5.55
N TYR A 51 2.56 -1.51 5.11
CA TYR A 51 1.57 -0.80 5.94
C TYR A 51 1.11 -1.67 7.11
N GLU A 52 0.98 -2.96 6.88
CA GLU A 52 0.50 -3.90 7.87
C GLU A 52 1.53 -4.14 8.97
N ASP A 53 2.81 -4.29 8.63
CA ASP A 53 3.92 -4.28 9.60
C ASP A 53 3.91 -2.99 10.42
N LEU A 54 3.70 -1.83 9.77
CA LEU A 54 3.60 -0.53 10.45
C LEU A 54 2.41 -0.46 11.41
N VAL A 55 1.27 -1.05 11.08
CA VAL A 55 0.10 -1.10 11.97
C VAL A 55 0.30 -2.12 13.10
N ASN A 56 1.00 -3.23 12.83
CA ASN A 56 1.25 -4.31 13.77
C ASN A 56 2.27 -3.88 14.85
N ASP A 57 3.37 -3.25 14.44
CA ASP A 57 4.40 -2.72 15.33
C ASP A 57 4.92 -1.35 14.82
N PRO A 58 4.17 -0.27 15.11
CA PRO A 58 4.51 1.08 14.65
C PRO A 58 5.86 1.56 15.17
N GLU A 59 6.27 1.14 16.37
CA GLU A 59 7.55 1.55 16.94
C GLU A 59 8.71 0.89 16.20
N ALA A 60 8.69 -0.43 16.01
CA ALA A 60 9.75 -1.12 15.30
C ALA A 60 9.90 -0.61 13.86
N GLU A 61 8.80 -0.44 13.14
CA GLU A 61 8.84 0.04 11.75
C GLU A 61 9.29 1.49 11.62
N THR A 62 8.81 2.39 12.49
CA THR A 62 9.28 3.79 12.45
C THR A 62 10.75 3.92 12.85
N ARG A 63 11.26 3.08 13.75
CA ARG A 63 12.70 3.05 14.07
C ARG A 63 13.54 2.62 12.87
N ARG A 64 13.12 1.58 12.13
CA ARG A 64 13.80 1.13 10.91
C ARG A 64 13.79 2.21 9.83
N LEU A 65 12.64 2.85 9.61
CA LEU A 65 12.50 3.95 8.68
C LEU A 65 13.44 5.13 9.03
N PHE A 66 13.46 5.53 10.29
CA PHE A 66 14.33 6.63 10.73
C PHE A 66 15.81 6.29 10.59
N ALA A 67 16.20 5.06 10.92
CA ALA A 67 17.56 4.57 10.72
C ALA A 67 17.96 4.59 9.23
N HIS A 68 17.07 4.16 8.33
CA HIS A 68 17.29 4.24 6.89
C HIS A 68 17.48 5.67 6.39
N LEU A 69 16.71 6.62 6.93
CA LEU A 69 16.81 8.04 6.60
C LEU A 69 18.00 8.75 7.27
N GLY A 70 18.74 8.07 8.16
CA GLY A 70 19.80 8.69 8.96
C GLY A 70 19.29 9.74 9.95
N LEU A 71 18.04 9.60 10.42
CA LEU A 71 17.39 10.52 11.35
C LEU A 71 17.34 9.94 12.77
N GLU A 72 17.39 10.82 13.77
CA GLU A 72 17.18 10.44 15.17
C GLU A 72 15.70 10.15 15.42
N TRP A 73 15.39 8.97 15.94
CA TRP A 73 14.03 8.57 16.29
C TRP A 73 13.65 9.11 17.67
N THR A 74 12.42 9.61 17.81
CA THR A 74 11.87 10.05 19.10
C THR A 74 10.47 9.48 19.32
N PRO A 75 10.03 9.21 20.56
CA PRO A 75 8.72 8.60 20.84
C PRO A 75 7.51 9.40 20.32
N GLU A 76 7.67 10.71 20.11
CA GLU A 76 6.61 11.61 19.64
C GLU A 76 6.11 11.24 18.24
N VAL A 77 6.89 10.52 17.44
CA VAL A 77 6.49 10.06 16.10
C VAL A 77 5.27 9.14 16.15
N LEU A 78 5.08 8.41 17.24
CA LEU A 78 3.92 7.53 17.46
C LEU A 78 2.64 8.33 17.74
N ALA A 79 2.78 9.59 18.16
CA ALA A 79 1.69 10.52 18.42
C ALA A 79 1.37 11.42 17.20
N PHE A 80 1.68 10.98 15.97
CA PHE A 80 1.46 11.76 14.73
C PHE A 80 0.03 12.32 14.60
N HIS A 81 -0.98 11.58 15.07
CA HIS A 81 -2.40 11.95 15.04
C HIS A 81 -2.74 13.15 15.94
N ARG A 82 -1.81 13.57 16.83
CA ARG A 82 -1.96 14.74 17.70
C ARG A 82 -1.34 16.01 17.11
N VAL A 83 -0.62 15.90 15.99
CA VAL A 83 0.04 17.05 15.35
C VAL A 83 -0.98 17.84 14.55
N GLU A 84 -1.23 19.10 14.93
CA GLU A 84 -2.12 20.03 14.24
C GLU A 84 -1.51 20.62 12.95
N ARG A 85 -1.03 19.77 12.03
CA ARG A 85 -0.67 20.23 10.68
C ARG A 85 -1.88 20.21 9.76
N VAL A 86 -1.97 21.23 8.90
CA VAL A 86 -2.96 21.29 7.83
C VAL A 86 -2.57 20.29 6.74
N VAL A 87 -3.12 19.08 6.81
CA VAL A 87 -3.03 18.09 5.73
C VAL A 87 -4.05 18.48 4.66
N ARG A 88 -3.61 18.75 3.43
CA ARG A 88 -4.48 19.07 2.29
C ARG A 88 -4.43 17.93 1.27
N THR A 89 -5.12 16.83 1.56
CA THR A 89 -5.27 15.69 0.65
C THR A 89 -6.70 15.15 0.71
N ALA A 90 -7.21 14.49 -0.35
CA ALA A 90 -8.56 13.89 -0.33
C ALA A 90 -8.76 12.82 0.77
N SER A 91 -7.68 12.38 1.43
CA SER A 91 -7.63 11.42 2.53
C SER A 91 -7.47 12.05 3.92
N VAL A 92 -7.66 13.38 4.11
CA VAL A 92 -7.47 14.09 5.40
C VAL A 92 -8.12 13.35 6.58
N ALA A 93 -9.36 12.89 6.42
CA ALA A 93 -10.09 12.23 7.50
C ALA A 93 -9.45 10.89 7.92
N GLN A 94 -8.80 10.17 7.00
CA GLN A 94 -8.10 8.91 7.29
C GLN A 94 -6.70 9.15 7.89
N VAL A 95 -5.99 10.18 7.44
CA VAL A 95 -4.66 10.55 7.97
C VAL A 95 -4.72 11.01 9.43
N ARG A 96 -5.89 11.51 9.87
CA ARG A 96 -6.14 11.96 11.25
C ARG A 96 -6.61 10.87 12.21
N GLN A 97 -6.80 9.64 11.74
CA GLN A 97 -7.15 8.50 12.61
C GLN A 97 -5.88 7.77 13.06
N PRO A 98 -5.92 7.10 14.24
CA PRO A 98 -4.90 6.13 14.61
C PRO A 98 -4.76 5.07 13.51
N LEU A 99 -3.57 4.47 13.38
CA LEU A 99 -3.36 3.32 12.51
C LEU A 99 -4.43 2.24 12.80
N TYR A 100 -5.14 1.81 11.75
CA TYR A 100 -6.29 0.92 11.89
C TYR A 100 -6.11 -0.34 11.05
N ARG A 101 -6.48 -1.49 11.64
CA ARG A 101 -6.37 -2.82 11.01
C ARG A 101 -7.52 -3.17 10.07
N SER A 102 -8.56 -2.33 10.01
CA SER A 102 -9.82 -2.64 9.32
C SER A 102 -9.73 -2.70 7.79
N SER A 103 -8.63 -2.22 7.20
CA SER A 103 -8.32 -2.33 5.76
C SER A 103 -7.65 -3.65 5.38
N ILE A 104 -7.09 -4.39 6.34
CA ILE A 104 -6.29 -5.61 6.09
C ILE A 104 -7.22 -6.79 5.82
N GLY A 105 -6.96 -7.53 4.72
CA GLY A 105 -7.69 -8.75 4.39
C GLY A 105 -9.15 -8.57 3.93
N GLY A 106 -9.64 -7.33 3.79
CA GLY A 106 -11.01 -7.04 3.33
C GLY A 106 -11.34 -7.61 1.95
N TRP A 107 -10.31 -7.75 1.10
CA TRP A 107 -10.41 -8.32 -0.24
C TRP A 107 -10.82 -9.81 -0.23
N ARG A 108 -10.49 -10.56 0.83
CA ARG A 108 -10.79 -12.00 0.95
C ARG A 108 -12.29 -12.27 0.94
N ARG A 109 -13.10 -11.32 1.44
CA ARG A 109 -14.58 -11.40 1.40
C ARG A 109 -15.13 -11.29 -0.02
N TYR A 110 -14.33 -10.78 -0.96
CA TYR A 110 -14.66 -10.59 -2.37
C TYR A 110 -13.78 -11.44 -3.29
N ALA A 111 -13.09 -12.46 -2.75
CA ALA A 111 -12.14 -13.29 -3.50
C ALA A 111 -12.74 -13.87 -4.80
N ARG A 112 -14.03 -14.28 -4.77
CA ARG A 112 -14.76 -14.76 -5.96
C ARG A 112 -14.89 -13.73 -7.08
N HIS A 113 -14.91 -12.44 -6.73
CA HIS A 113 -14.96 -11.33 -7.69
C HIS A 113 -13.57 -10.87 -8.12
N MET A 114 -12.50 -11.35 -7.47
CA MET A 114 -11.11 -11.07 -7.83
C MET A 114 -10.47 -12.17 -8.69
N ALA A 115 -11.24 -13.20 -9.09
CA ALA A 115 -10.74 -14.29 -9.93
C ALA A 115 -9.96 -13.82 -11.17
N PRO A 116 -10.41 -12.80 -11.94
CA PRO A 116 -9.64 -12.32 -13.10
C PRO A 116 -8.26 -11.73 -12.73
N VAL A 117 -8.15 -11.05 -11.59
CA VAL A 117 -6.87 -10.53 -11.06
C VAL A 117 -5.95 -11.67 -10.67
N ILE A 118 -6.49 -12.66 -9.94
CA ILE A 118 -5.73 -13.82 -9.46
C ILE A 118 -5.19 -14.62 -10.65
N GLU A 119 -6.02 -14.88 -11.65
CA GLU A 119 -5.63 -15.60 -12.88
C GLU A 119 -4.56 -14.82 -13.67
N ARG A 120 -4.72 -13.49 -13.79
CA ARG A 120 -3.76 -12.65 -14.49
C ARG A 120 -2.40 -12.59 -13.79
N LEU A 121 -2.38 -12.46 -12.46
CA LEU A 121 -1.16 -12.47 -11.66
C LEU A 121 -0.49 -13.85 -11.66
N ALA A 122 -1.29 -14.93 -11.66
CA ALA A 122 -0.77 -16.30 -11.80
C ALA A 122 -0.09 -16.50 -13.16
N ALA A 123 -0.73 -16.04 -14.25
CA ALA A 123 -0.15 -16.11 -15.60
C ALA A 123 1.14 -15.28 -15.74
N ALA A 124 1.29 -14.21 -14.96
CA ALA A 124 2.50 -13.39 -14.91
C ALA A 124 3.55 -13.89 -13.89
N GLY A 125 3.32 -15.03 -13.23
CA GLY A 125 4.23 -15.62 -12.24
C GLY A 125 4.37 -14.80 -10.95
N ALA A 126 3.44 -13.88 -10.68
CA ALA A 126 3.55 -12.91 -9.58
C ALA A 126 2.53 -13.14 -8.45
N LEU A 127 1.79 -14.24 -8.50
CA LEU A 127 0.71 -14.50 -7.53
C LEU A 127 1.23 -14.68 -6.10
N GLU A 128 2.33 -15.40 -5.92
CA GLU A 128 2.89 -15.65 -4.58
C GLU A 128 3.43 -14.38 -3.94
N GLU A 129 4.11 -13.55 -4.74
CA GLU A 129 4.62 -12.24 -4.36
C GLU A 129 3.48 -11.29 -3.98
N TRP A 130 2.42 -11.23 -4.79
CA TRP A 130 1.23 -10.44 -4.49
C TRP A 130 0.53 -10.93 -3.20
N GLN A 131 0.42 -12.24 -3.01
CA GLN A 131 -0.16 -12.78 -1.78
C GLN A 131 0.71 -12.53 -0.56
N ALA A 132 2.03 -12.51 -0.68
CA ALA A 132 2.95 -12.16 0.39
C ALA A 132 2.79 -10.68 0.77
N ALA A 133 2.70 -9.79 -0.22
CA ALA A 133 2.45 -8.37 -0.02
C ALA A 133 1.09 -8.05 0.64
N GLU A 134 0.10 -8.96 0.53
CA GLU A 134 -1.23 -8.82 1.14
C GLU A 134 -1.42 -9.72 2.40
N ARG A 135 -0.35 -10.37 2.91
CA ARG A 135 -0.36 -11.25 4.11
C ARG A 135 0.38 -10.68 5.32
N GLY A 136 1.37 -9.81 5.12
CA GLY A 136 1.93 -8.99 6.20
C GLY A 136 0.83 -8.16 6.84
#